data_AF-A0A2G6M033-F1
#
_entry.id   AF-A0A2G6M033-F1
#
_cell.length_a   1.000
_cell.length_b   1.000
_cell.length_c   1.000
_cell.angle_alpha   90.00
_cell.angle_beta   90.00
_cell.angle_gamma   90.00
#
_symmetry.space_group_name_H-M   'P 1'
#
loop_
_entity.id
_entity.type
_entity.pdbx_description
1 polymer ?
#
loop_
_entity_poly.entity_id
_entity_poly.type
_entity_poly.pdbx_seq_one_letter_code
_entity_poly.pdbx_strand_id
1 'polypeptide(L)'
;MNESEISLMAEFILEIESLAGNTSYAGDRPVYESLLSYSAIIISKLIKEKPIGDDISTMEKLLGNSCFMENESCSEAYEAWNRFKGFIVRSIRGMTVNERLFNLGLIDDFDAAVSKRDKAGMRAVLLKSFLDEKNIEEIIATELNRK
;
A
#
# COMPACT_ATOMS: atom_id res chain seq x y z
N MET A 1 12.61 2.65 -13.03
CA MET A 1 11.38 2.25 -12.31
C MET A 1 10.88 3.35 -11.37
N ASN A 2 11.78 4.14 -10.76
CA ASN A 2 11.47 5.12 -9.71
C ASN A 2 10.74 6.42 -10.15
N GLU A 3 11.02 6.99 -11.33
CA GLU A 3 10.54 8.35 -11.66
C GLU A 3 9.00 8.43 -11.82
N SER A 4 8.36 7.44 -12.44
CA SER A 4 6.90 7.38 -12.55
C SER A 4 6.21 7.12 -11.21
N GLU A 5 6.84 6.36 -10.31
CA GLU A 5 6.32 6.11 -8.95
C GLU A 5 6.36 7.39 -8.12
N ILE A 6 7.48 8.12 -8.19
CA ILE A 6 7.63 9.43 -7.55
C ILE A 6 6.61 10.43 -8.11
N SER A 7 6.44 10.49 -9.43
CA SER A 7 5.48 11.42 -10.06
C SER A 7 4.05 11.16 -9.59
N LEU A 8 3.59 9.91 -9.62
CA LEU A 8 2.23 9.57 -9.19
C LEU A 8 2.03 9.77 -7.68
N MET A 9 3.08 9.56 -6.87
CA MET A 9 3.01 9.85 -5.44
C MET A 9 2.97 11.37 -5.17
N ALA A 10 3.69 12.16 -5.96
CA ALA A 10 3.65 13.63 -5.88
C ALA A 10 2.28 14.17 -6.32
N GLU A 11 1.66 13.59 -7.36
CA GLU A 11 0.29 13.90 -7.76
C GLU A 11 -0.70 13.63 -6.62
N PHE A 12 -0.57 12.50 -5.91
CA PHE A 12 -1.38 12.21 -4.73
C PHE A 12 -1.17 13.25 -3.62
N ILE A 13 0.07 13.65 -3.33
CA ILE A 13 0.36 14.69 -2.33
C ILE A 13 -0.33 16.01 -2.69
N LEU A 14 -0.18 16.47 -3.94
CA LEU A 14 -0.78 17.72 -4.41
C LEU A 14 -2.31 17.69 -4.32
N GLU A 15 -2.93 16.55 -4.61
CA GLU A 15 -4.37 16.36 -4.44
C GLU A 15 -4.78 16.52 -2.98
N ILE A 16 -4.08 15.86 -2.05
CA ILE A 16 -4.37 15.98 -0.61
C ILE A 16 -4.14 17.42 -0.12
N GLU A 17 -3.11 18.11 -0.58
CA GLU A 17 -2.88 19.53 -0.24
C GLU A 17 -4.01 20.44 -0.73
N SER A 18 -4.48 20.21 -1.96
CA SER A 18 -5.62 20.92 -2.54
C SER A 18 -6.89 20.71 -1.69
N LEU A 19 -7.21 19.46 -1.37
CA LEU A 19 -8.35 19.10 -0.51
C LEU A 19 -8.25 19.73 0.88
N ALA A 20 -7.07 19.71 1.49
CA ALA A 20 -6.81 20.32 2.79
C ALA A 20 -6.95 21.85 2.77
N GLY A 21 -6.58 22.50 1.67
CA GLY A 21 -6.74 23.95 1.48
C GLY A 21 -8.20 24.37 1.25
N ASN A 22 -8.99 23.50 0.65
CA ASN A 22 -10.38 23.77 0.26
C ASN A 22 -11.42 23.28 1.27
N THR A 23 -11.04 22.42 2.24
CA THR A 23 -12.00 21.94 3.24
C THR A 23 -12.50 23.08 4.14
N SER A 24 -13.83 23.18 4.23
CA SER A 24 -14.50 24.11 5.15
C SER A 24 -14.65 23.54 6.55
N TYR A 25 -14.45 22.23 6.73
CA TYR A 25 -14.65 21.52 7.98
C TYR A 25 -13.33 21.35 8.74
N ALA A 26 -13.20 22.05 9.88
CA ALA A 26 -11.99 22.01 10.70
C ALA A 26 -11.65 20.61 11.23
N GLY A 27 -12.63 19.71 11.35
CA GLY A 27 -12.43 18.34 11.83
C GLY A 27 -11.74 17.42 10.83
N ASP A 28 -11.67 17.78 9.54
CA ASP A 28 -11.00 16.99 8.51
C ASP A 28 -9.52 17.34 8.36
N ARG A 29 -9.09 18.48 8.90
CA ARG A 29 -7.68 18.92 8.82
C ARG A 29 -6.70 17.90 9.41
N PRO A 30 -6.93 17.31 10.60
CA PRO A 30 -6.04 16.28 11.15
C PRO A 30 -5.94 15.04 10.27
N VAL A 31 -7.01 14.74 9.51
CA VAL A 31 -7.06 13.62 8.57
C VAL A 31 -6.13 13.90 7.39
N TYR A 32 -6.27 15.05 6.74
CA TYR A 32 -5.38 15.45 5.65
C TYR A 32 -3.92 15.59 6.10
N GLU A 33 -3.66 16.15 7.28
CA GLU A 33 -2.32 16.21 7.86
C GLU A 33 -1.70 14.82 8.05
N SER A 34 -2.50 13.84 8.48
CA SER A 34 -2.06 12.45 8.61
C SER A 34 -1.72 11.83 7.26
N LEU A 35 -2.57 12.06 6.24
CA LEU A 35 -2.33 11.60 4.87
C LEU A 35 -1.07 12.22 4.26
N LEU A 36 -0.85 13.53 4.42
CA LEU A 36 0.35 14.22 3.95
C LEU A 36 1.61 13.72 4.66
N SER A 37 1.54 13.56 5.98
CA SER A 37 2.66 13.05 6.77
C SER A 37 3.05 11.64 6.34
N TYR A 38 2.07 10.76 6.13
CA TYR A 38 2.34 9.40 5.68
C TYR A 38 2.84 9.37 4.23
N SER A 39 2.31 10.25 3.38
CA SER A 39 2.77 10.42 2.00
C SER A 39 4.23 10.83 1.91
N ALA A 40 4.67 11.72 2.78
CA ALA A 40 6.07 12.15 2.86
C ALA A 40 7.02 10.99 3.19
N ILE A 41 6.57 10.02 4.00
CA ILE A 41 7.32 8.80 4.29
C ILE A 41 7.45 7.94 3.02
N ILE A 42 6.34 7.72 2.32
CA ILE A 42 6.31 6.90 1.09
C ILE A 42 7.22 7.51 0.02
N ILE A 43 7.06 8.80 -0.29
CA ILE A 43 7.87 9.44 -1.35
C ILE A 43 9.36 9.47 -1.00
N SER A 44 9.71 9.65 0.29
CA SER A 44 11.10 9.56 0.76
C SER A 44 11.69 8.16 0.60
N LYS A 45 10.89 7.11 0.83
CA LYS A 45 11.30 5.72 0.56
C LYS A 45 11.49 5.48 -0.93
N LEU A 46 10.58 5.94 -1.78
CA LEU A 46 10.70 5.83 -3.25
C LEU A 46 11.99 6.51 -3.75
N ILE A 47 12.25 7.75 -3.36
CA ILE A 47 13.48 8.49 -3.71
C ILE A 47 14.74 7.73 -3.30
N LYS A 48 14.70 7.02 -2.16
CA LYS A 48 15.82 6.22 -1.65
C LYS A 48 15.81 4.77 -2.13
N GLU A 49 14.94 4.42 -3.08
CA GLU A 49 14.77 3.08 -3.62
C GLU A 49 14.53 2.02 -2.53
N LYS A 50 13.78 2.40 -1.50
CA LYS A 50 13.37 1.52 -0.41
C LYS A 50 12.00 0.91 -0.68
N PRO A 51 11.77 -0.35 -0.25
CA PRO A 51 10.48 -0.99 -0.38
C PRO A 51 9.39 -0.26 0.42
N ILE A 52 8.16 -0.32 -0.10
CA ILE A 52 6.98 0.38 0.46
C ILE A 52 5.76 -0.53 0.70
N GLY A 53 5.92 -1.86 0.67
CA GLY A 53 4.80 -2.80 0.74
C GLY A 53 3.89 -2.60 1.97
N ASP A 54 4.49 -2.43 3.14
CA ASP A 54 3.76 -2.12 4.37
C ASP A 54 3.11 -0.74 4.37
N ASP A 55 3.74 0.23 3.71
CA ASP A 55 3.22 1.59 3.65
C ASP A 55 1.95 1.68 2.82
N ILE A 56 1.87 0.90 1.74
CA ILE A 56 0.64 0.82 0.92
C ILE A 56 -0.52 0.33 1.79
N SER A 57 -0.32 -0.74 2.58
CA SER A 57 -1.38 -1.27 3.45
C SER A 57 -1.77 -0.30 4.56
N THR A 58 -0.82 0.43 5.12
CA THR A 58 -1.08 1.45 6.14
C THR A 58 -1.87 2.63 5.56
N MET A 59 -1.50 3.12 4.38
CA MET A 59 -2.21 4.21 3.72
C MET A 59 -3.66 3.81 3.36
N GLU A 60 -3.89 2.59 2.88
CA GLU A 60 -5.26 2.07 2.63
C GLU A 60 -6.14 2.13 3.88
N LYS A 61 -5.58 1.75 5.05
CA LYS A 61 -6.30 1.83 6.33
C LYS A 61 -6.55 3.26 6.75
N LEU A 62 -5.57 4.15 6.56
CA LEU A 62 -5.73 5.57 6.84
C LEU A 62 -6.86 6.16 6.00
N LEU A 63 -6.82 5.98 4.67
CA LEU A 63 -7.89 6.44 3.77
C LEU A 63 -9.25 5.84 4.14
N GLY A 64 -9.31 4.55 4.46
CA GLY A 64 -10.55 3.88 4.86
C GLY A 64 -11.15 4.43 6.15
N ASN A 65 -10.30 4.78 7.12
CA ASN A 65 -10.73 5.40 8.37
C ASN A 65 -11.04 6.89 8.25
N SER A 66 -10.56 7.53 7.19
CA SER A 66 -10.67 8.97 6.94
C SER A 66 -12.00 9.35 6.28
N CYS A 67 -12.61 8.42 5.57
CA CYS A 67 -13.73 8.67 4.66
C CYS A 67 -15.13 8.73 5.30
N PHE A 68 -15.23 9.07 6.59
CA PHE A 68 -16.51 9.10 7.31
C PHE A 68 -17.18 10.47 7.37
N MET A 69 -16.60 11.54 6.81
CA MET A 69 -17.04 12.91 7.10
C MET A 69 -17.61 13.71 5.90
N GLU A 70 -17.10 13.55 4.67
CA GLU A 70 -17.69 14.16 3.45
C GLU A 70 -17.48 13.25 2.22
N ASN A 71 -18.57 12.90 1.52
CA ASN A 71 -18.56 11.83 0.49
C ASN A 71 -17.81 12.16 -0.81
N GLU A 72 -17.66 13.45 -1.17
CA GLU A 72 -17.09 13.84 -2.48
C GLU A 72 -15.56 13.98 -2.43
N SER A 73 -15.01 14.71 -1.45
CA SER A 73 -13.56 14.86 -1.23
C SER A 73 -12.86 13.54 -0.88
N CYS A 74 -13.58 12.61 -0.25
CA CYS A 74 -13.09 11.26 -0.03
C CYS A 74 -12.86 10.51 -1.36
N SER A 75 -13.74 10.70 -2.35
CA SER A 75 -13.63 10.04 -3.66
C SER A 75 -12.37 10.50 -4.40
N GLU A 76 -12.08 11.80 -4.38
CA GLU A 76 -10.92 12.39 -5.08
C GLU A 76 -9.59 11.88 -4.50
N ALA A 77 -9.46 11.88 -3.17
CA ALA A 77 -8.29 11.31 -2.48
C ALA A 77 -8.11 9.82 -2.82
N TYR A 78 -9.20 9.04 -2.79
CA TYR A 78 -9.15 7.62 -3.13
C TYR A 78 -8.78 7.35 -4.59
N GLU A 79 -9.29 8.16 -5.51
CA GLU A 79 -8.96 8.05 -6.93
C GLU A 79 -7.48 8.33 -7.18
N ALA A 80 -6.94 9.40 -6.60
CA ALA A 80 -5.52 9.73 -6.69
C ALA A 80 -4.64 8.61 -6.09
N TRP A 81 -5.02 8.08 -4.94
CA TRP A 81 -4.33 6.94 -4.33
C TRP A 81 -4.40 5.68 -5.20
N ASN A 82 -5.58 5.38 -5.77
CA ASN A 82 -5.77 4.23 -6.65
C ASN A 82 -4.98 4.35 -7.96
N ARG A 83 -4.74 5.55 -8.47
CA ARG A 83 -3.84 5.77 -9.61
C ARG A 83 -2.41 5.35 -9.27
N PHE A 84 -1.89 5.80 -8.13
CA PHE A 84 -0.56 5.42 -7.63
C PHE A 84 -0.46 3.91 -7.37
N LYS A 85 -1.34 3.36 -6.52
CA LYS A 85 -1.35 1.92 -6.21
C LYS A 85 -1.53 1.06 -7.46
N GLY A 86 -2.41 1.47 -8.37
CA GLY A 86 -2.64 0.78 -9.63
C GLY A 86 -1.39 0.73 -10.51
N PHE A 87 -0.54 1.75 -10.46
CA PHE A 87 0.76 1.73 -11.13
C PHE A 87 1.70 0.69 -10.50
N ILE A 88 1.81 0.65 -9.17
CA ILE A 88 2.61 -0.36 -8.46
C ILE A 88 2.16 -1.78 -8.81
N VAL A 89 0.85 -2.05 -8.78
CA VAL A 89 0.30 -3.36 -9.15
C VAL A 89 0.65 -3.75 -10.59
N ARG A 90 0.67 -2.78 -11.51
CA ARG A 90 1.08 -3.00 -12.90
C ARG A 90 2.59 -3.22 -13.04
N SER A 91 3.42 -2.51 -12.28
CA SER A 91 4.88 -2.60 -12.37
C SER A 91 5.40 -3.96 -11.89
N ILE A 92 4.74 -4.58 -10.92
CA ILE A 92 5.06 -5.92 -10.42
C ILE A 92 4.34 -7.05 -11.18
N ARG A 93 3.55 -6.71 -12.20
CA ARG A 93 2.83 -7.71 -13.01
C ARG A 93 3.84 -8.53 -13.82
N GLY A 94 3.74 -9.86 -13.74
CA GLY A 94 4.65 -10.78 -14.41
C GLY A 94 5.81 -11.26 -13.53
N MET A 95 6.04 -10.62 -12.36
CA MET A 95 6.94 -11.15 -11.35
C MET A 95 6.37 -12.41 -10.70
N THR A 96 7.27 -13.33 -10.37
CA THR A 96 7.01 -14.45 -9.45
C THR A 96 6.66 -13.95 -8.05
N VAL A 97 6.07 -14.81 -7.22
CA VAL A 97 5.70 -14.46 -5.84
C VAL A 97 6.92 -13.97 -5.04
N ASN A 98 8.04 -14.67 -5.12
CA ASN A 98 9.26 -14.30 -4.40
C ASN A 98 9.82 -12.95 -4.85
N GLU A 99 9.80 -12.66 -6.15
CA GLU A 99 10.22 -11.36 -6.67
C GLU A 99 9.31 -10.23 -6.17
N ARG A 100 7.99 -10.45 -6.10
CA ARG A 100 7.06 -9.46 -5.50
C ARG A 100 7.33 -9.23 -4.03
N LEU A 101 7.50 -10.31 -3.26
CA LEU A 101 7.80 -10.22 -1.83
C LEU A 101 9.11 -9.48 -1.58
N PHE A 102 10.15 -9.78 -2.37
CA PHE A 102 11.41 -9.07 -2.30
C PHE A 102 11.27 -7.58 -2.66
N ASN A 103 10.64 -7.27 -3.79
CA ASN A 103 10.48 -5.89 -4.27
C ASN A 103 9.64 -5.03 -3.31
N LEU A 104 8.66 -5.63 -2.65
CA LEU A 104 7.80 -4.96 -1.67
C LEU A 104 8.38 -4.97 -0.25
N GLY A 105 9.53 -5.60 -0.02
CA GLY A 105 10.17 -5.68 1.31
C GLY A 105 9.44 -6.58 2.30
N LEU A 106 8.73 -7.58 1.79
CA LEU A 106 7.84 -8.48 2.53
C LEU A 106 8.42 -9.91 2.70
N ILE A 107 9.58 -10.19 2.11
CA ILE A 107 10.17 -11.54 2.09
C ILE A 107 10.51 -12.05 3.49
N ASP A 108 11.13 -11.22 4.32
CA ASP A 108 11.53 -11.61 5.68
C ASP A 108 10.30 -11.90 6.58
N ASP A 109 9.23 -11.12 6.42
CA ASP A 109 7.96 -11.33 7.14
C ASP A 109 7.29 -12.64 6.71
N PHE A 110 7.32 -12.94 5.41
CA PHE A 110 6.78 -14.18 4.88
C PHE A 110 7.57 -15.39 5.42
N ASP A 111 8.90 -15.34 5.35
CA ASP A 111 9.78 -16.41 5.84
C ASP A 111 9.61 -16.62 7.36
N ALA A 112 9.46 -15.53 8.12
CA ALA A 112 9.18 -15.60 9.55
C ALA A 112 7.83 -16.29 9.81
N ALA A 113 6.78 -15.98 9.05
CA ALA A 113 5.47 -16.63 9.17
C ALA A 113 5.52 -18.12 8.78
N VAL A 114 6.23 -18.47 7.71
CA VAL A 114 6.47 -19.85 7.28
C VAL A 114 7.17 -20.64 8.37
N SER A 115 8.25 -20.10 8.96
CA SER A 115 9.03 -20.78 10.02
C SER A 115 8.18 -21.11 11.25
N LYS A 116 7.21 -20.25 11.57
CA LYS A 116 6.27 -20.42 12.69
C LYS A 116 5.05 -21.25 12.33
N ARG A 117 4.91 -21.69 11.07
CA ARG A 117 3.70 -22.29 10.51
C ARG A 117 2.45 -21.43 10.76
N ASP A 118 2.63 -20.12 10.75
CA ASP A 118 1.56 -19.14 10.98
C ASP A 118 0.78 -18.90 9.69
N LYS A 119 -0.32 -19.63 9.52
CA LYS A 119 -1.22 -19.47 8.37
C LYS A 119 -1.74 -18.04 8.24
N ALA A 120 -2.11 -17.41 9.36
CA ALA A 120 -2.68 -16.06 9.32
C ALA A 120 -1.61 -15.03 8.93
N GLY A 121 -0.39 -15.17 9.45
CA GLY A 121 0.77 -14.36 9.07
C GLY A 121 1.12 -14.48 7.59
N MET A 122 1.24 -15.71 7.07
CA MET A 122 1.51 -15.95 5.64
C MET A 122 0.46 -15.28 4.76
N ARG A 123 -0.82 -15.46 5.11
CA ARG A 123 -1.94 -14.84 4.38
C ARG A 123 -1.87 -13.32 4.39
N ALA A 124 -1.61 -12.72 5.55
CA ALA A 124 -1.52 -11.27 5.69
C ALA A 124 -0.40 -10.68 4.82
N VAL A 125 0.75 -11.36 4.77
CA VAL A 125 1.88 -10.93 3.93
C VAL A 125 1.57 -11.08 2.44
N LEU A 126 1.00 -12.22 2.03
CA LEU A 126 0.68 -12.45 0.61
C LEU A 126 -0.39 -11.49 0.08
N LEU A 127 -1.37 -11.08 0.91
CA LEU A 127 -2.33 -10.03 0.54
C LEU A 127 -1.65 -8.69 0.21
N LYS A 128 -0.61 -8.31 0.98
CA LYS A 128 0.19 -7.10 0.70
C LYS A 128 0.97 -7.18 -0.62
N SER A 129 1.15 -8.39 -1.16
CA SER A 129 1.80 -8.63 -2.47
C SER A 129 0.84 -8.66 -3.66
N PHE A 130 -0.40 -8.25 -3.46
CA PHE A 130 -1.44 -8.13 -4.49
C PHE A 130 -1.72 -9.46 -5.22
N LEU A 131 -1.66 -10.57 -4.47
CA LEU A 131 -2.10 -11.87 -4.93
C LEU A 131 -3.60 -12.03 -4.70
N ASP A 132 -4.24 -12.79 -5.58
CA ASP A 132 -5.62 -13.18 -5.37
C ASP A 132 -5.74 -14.29 -4.32
N GLU A 133 -6.94 -14.41 -3.78
CA GLU A 133 -7.29 -15.34 -2.72
C GLU A 133 -6.96 -16.81 -3.06
N LYS A 134 -7.14 -17.19 -4.33
CA LYS A 134 -6.90 -18.57 -4.79
C LYS A 134 -5.40 -18.87 -4.75
N ASN A 135 -4.57 -17.99 -5.30
CA ASN A 135 -3.12 -18.14 -5.25
C ASN A 135 -2.60 -18.18 -3.82
N ILE A 136 -3.15 -17.35 -2.94
CA ILE A 136 -2.75 -17.31 -1.53
C ILE A 136 -2.98 -18.67 -0.86
N GLU A 137 -4.15 -19.27 -1.00
CA GLU A 137 -4.45 -20.56 -0.39
C GLU A 137 -3.58 -21.69 -0.96
N GLU A 138 -3.29 -21.68 -2.27
CA GLU A 138 -2.39 -22.66 -2.91
C GLU A 138 -0.95 -22.57 -2.37
N ILE A 139 -0.42 -21.36 -2.20
CA ILE A 139 0.92 -21.13 -1.64
C ILE A 139 0.98 -21.59 -0.20
N ILE A 140 0.01 -21.18 0.63
CA ILE A 140 -0.02 -21.57 2.05
C ILE A 140 -0.12 -23.09 2.19
N ALA A 141 -0.98 -23.75 1.41
CA ALA A 141 -1.10 -25.20 1.44
C ALA A 141 0.23 -25.87 1.06
N THR A 142 0.96 -25.33 0.09
CA THR A 142 2.27 -25.84 -0.31
C THR A 142 3.30 -25.72 0.81
N GLU A 143 3.41 -24.54 1.45
CA GLU A 143 4.37 -24.30 2.52
C GLU A 143 4.06 -25.10 3.79
N LEU A 144 2.78 -25.27 4.15
CA LEU A 144 2.38 -26.09 5.30
C LEU A 144 2.64 -27.59 5.10
N ASN A 145 2.66 -28.05 3.85
CA ASN A 145 2.93 -29.45 3.49
C ASN A 145 4.41 -29.74 3.26
N ARG A 146 5.28 -28.72 3.20
CA ARG A 146 6.74 -28.93 3.15
C ARG A 146 7.20 -29.55 4.48
N LYS A 147 7.88 -30.69 4.35
CA LYS A 147 8.44 -31.47 5.46
C LYS A 147 9.80 -30.93 5.88
#